data_AF-A0A419X4A5-F1
#
_entry.id   AF-A0A419X4A5-F1
#
_cell.length_a   1.000
_cell.length_b   1.000
_cell.length_c   1.000
_cell.angle_alpha   90.00
_cell.angle_beta   90.00
_cell.angle_gamma   90.00
#
_symmetry.space_group_name_H-M   'P 1'
#
loop_
_entity.id
_entity.type
_entity.pdbx_description
1 polymer ?
#
loop_
_entity_poly.entity_id
_entity_poly.type
_entity_poly.pdbx_seq_one_letter_code
_entity_poly.pdbx_strand_id
1 'polypeptide(L)'
;MKKITSSSNTSETTEACTGVVNLSKKQAIADDAYLTVIFDKLSGRTDLLIDKINDAGIQSELKEKDDLRDTDVRAIYYEVEAKCNRRQSSEQEAALRVYEELNRYGIQITDANYTLESTKIRAMLSDLKAPELVTDISSIPDLPALITNLEQSQGAFDDSNSEWLDKKRVRKSSKSASKLAIECKSIVNNELVGYIEAMSAANPEKYKDFADKMETIITDINDKVRDRIAAFKRKKETEEEAEA
;
A
#
# COMPACT_ATOMS: atom_id res chain seq x y z
N MET A 1 21.06 18.51 -22.70
CA MET A 1 19.80 17.94 -22.17
C MET A 1 19.85 17.92 -20.63
N LYS A 2 18.75 18.23 -19.92
CA LYS A 2 18.69 18.21 -18.46
C LYS A 2 18.77 16.78 -17.91
N LYS A 3 19.17 16.69 -16.63
CA LYS A 3 19.21 15.45 -15.85
C LYS A 3 18.11 15.47 -14.78
N ILE A 4 17.65 14.30 -14.37
CA ILE A 4 16.79 14.16 -13.18
C ILE A 4 17.58 14.64 -11.96
N THR A 5 17.01 15.55 -11.20
CA THR A 5 17.65 16.13 -10.02
C THR A 5 17.91 15.08 -8.91
N SER A 6 19.00 15.26 -8.16
CA SER A 6 19.33 14.38 -7.03
C SER A 6 18.26 14.42 -5.93
N SER A 7 17.59 15.56 -5.77
CA SER A 7 16.54 15.81 -4.78
C SER A 7 15.19 15.15 -5.09
N SER A 8 15.05 14.46 -6.23
CA SER A 8 13.83 13.70 -6.55
C SER A 8 13.66 12.53 -5.58
N ASN A 9 12.45 12.41 -5.02
CA ASN A 9 12.06 11.29 -4.18
C ASN A 9 11.74 10.04 -5.03
N THR A 10 11.35 8.93 -4.38
CA THR A 10 11.03 7.67 -5.06
C THR A 10 9.86 7.81 -6.04
N SER A 11 8.80 8.53 -5.67
CA SER A 11 7.61 8.73 -6.52
C SER A 11 7.91 9.56 -7.77
N GLU A 12 8.58 10.70 -7.62
CA GLU A 12 8.98 11.58 -8.73
C GLU A 12 9.98 10.88 -9.66
N THR A 13 10.88 10.07 -9.09
CA THR A 13 11.81 9.25 -9.88
C THR A 13 11.05 8.21 -10.69
N THR A 14 10.07 7.53 -10.08
CA THR A 14 9.20 6.57 -10.78
C THR A 14 8.43 7.23 -11.91
N GLU A 15 7.85 8.41 -11.67
CA GLU A 15 7.09 9.15 -12.68
C GLU A 15 7.97 9.50 -13.89
N ALA A 16 9.17 10.04 -13.64
CA ALA A 16 10.14 10.35 -14.69
C ALA A 16 10.53 9.10 -15.51
N CYS A 17 10.91 8.02 -14.83
CA CYS A 17 11.39 6.81 -15.49
C CYS A 17 10.27 6.11 -16.27
N THR A 18 9.05 6.07 -15.72
CA THR A 18 7.87 5.55 -16.42
C THR A 18 7.55 6.37 -17.65
N GLY A 19 7.63 7.70 -17.55
CA GLY A 19 7.47 8.60 -18.70
C GLY A 19 8.47 8.28 -19.83
N VAL A 20 9.75 8.13 -19.49
CA VAL A 20 10.82 7.79 -20.45
C VAL A 20 10.63 6.40 -21.06
N VAL A 21 10.28 5.39 -20.26
CA VAL A 21 9.99 4.02 -20.75
C VAL A 21 8.75 4.01 -21.66
N ASN A 22 7.71 4.76 -21.33
CA ASN A 22 6.52 4.86 -22.17
C ASN A 22 6.80 5.62 -23.46
N LEU A 23 7.68 6.63 -23.41
CA LEU A 23 8.13 7.34 -24.60
C LEU A 23 8.87 6.40 -25.55
N SER A 24 9.77 5.54 -25.07
CA SER A 24 10.50 4.59 -25.92
C SER A 24 9.60 3.55 -26.58
N LYS A 25 8.52 3.13 -25.91
CA LYS A 25 7.50 2.24 -26.49
C LYS A 25 6.69 2.91 -27.59
N LYS A 26 6.44 4.23 -27.49
CA LYS A 26 5.67 5.00 -28.48
C LYS A 26 6.53 5.49 -29.64
N GLN A 27 7.80 5.75 -29.38
CA GLN A 27 8.77 6.29 -30.33
C GLN A 27 9.94 5.32 -30.39
N ALA A 28 9.67 4.16 -30.99
CA ALA A 28 10.70 3.17 -31.18
C ALA A 28 11.73 3.74 -32.18
N ILE A 29 12.84 4.21 -31.65
CA ILE A 29 14.13 4.37 -32.36
C ILE A 29 14.70 2.98 -32.70
N ALA A 30 13.86 2.15 -33.30
CA ALA A 30 13.76 0.69 -33.17
C ALA A 30 15.01 -0.11 -33.56
N ASP A 31 15.89 0.45 -34.38
CA ASP A 31 17.13 -0.23 -34.82
C ASP A 31 18.32 0.04 -33.89
N ASP A 32 18.15 0.89 -32.87
CA ASP A 32 19.21 1.23 -31.95
C ASP A 32 19.38 0.16 -30.88
N ALA A 33 20.28 -0.79 -31.16
CA ALA A 33 20.57 -1.92 -30.29
C ALA A 33 21.05 -1.50 -28.88
N TYR A 34 21.76 -0.37 -28.78
CA TYR A 34 22.22 0.14 -27.49
C TYR A 34 21.02 0.62 -26.66
N LEU A 35 20.14 1.42 -27.26
CA LEU A 35 18.97 1.94 -26.56
C LEU A 35 17.97 0.87 -26.14
N THR A 36 17.79 -0.19 -26.95
CA THR A 36 16.97 -1.34 -26.55
C THR A 36 17.45 -1.95 -25.23
N VAL A 37 18.76 -2.22 -25.10
CA VAL A 37 19.34 -2.79 -23.87
C VAL A 37 19.15 -1.84 -22.68
N ILE A 38 19.33 -0.53 -22.89
CA ILE A 38 19.17 0.45 -21.80
C ILE A 38 17.70 0.60 -21.39
N PHE A 39 16.74 0.60 -22.32
CA PHE A 39 15.33 0.70 -22.00
C PHE A 39 14.78 -0.56 -21.33
N ASP A 40 15.24 -1.75 -21.71
CA ASP A 40 14.88 -2.99 -21.02
C ASP A 40 15.39 -2.98 -19.57
N LYS A 41 16.64 -2.54 -19.38
CA LYS A 41 17.24 -2.36 -18.05
C LYS A 41 16.46 -1.32 -17.23
N LEU A 42 16.10 -0.18 -17.82
CA LEU A 42 15.34 0.87 -17.15
C LEU A 42 13.91 0.41 -16.81
N SER A 43 13.22 -0.28 -17.72
CA SER A 43 11.88 -0.82 -17.50
C SER A 43 11.90 -1.79 -16.32
N GLY A 44 12.77 -2.80 -16.35
CA GLY A 44 12.82 -3.79 -15.26
C GLY A 44 13.18 -3.18 -13.90
N ARG A 45 14.01 -2.12 -13.85
CA ARG A 45 14.29 -1.40 -12.60
C ARG A 45 13.14 -0.51 -12.15
N THR A 46 12.42 0.09 -13.08
CA THR A 46 11.24 0.92 -12.80
C THR A 46 10.10 0.07 -12.27
N ASP A 47 9.86 -1.10 -12.85
CA ASP A 47 8.84 -2.06 -12.38
C ASP A 47 9.14 -2.51 -10.94
N LEU A 48 10.39 -2.88 -10.64
CA LEU A 48 10.80 -3.22 -9.28
C LEU A 48 10.63 -2.04 -8.29
N LEU A 49 10.84 -0.80 -8.74
CA LEU A 49 10.66 0.38 -7.90
C LEU A 49 9.16 0.65 -7.64
N ILE A 50 8.31 0.53 -8.66
CA ILE A 50 6.85 0.63 -8.54
C ILE A 50 6.34 -0.39 -7.54
N ASP A 51 6.76 -1.64 -7.67
CA ASP A 51 6.39 -2.71 -6.74
C ASP A 51 6.75 -2.31 -5.31
N LYS A 52 8.00 -1.87 -5.07
CA LYS A 52 8.46 -1.46 -3.74
C LYS A 52 7.72 -0.24 -3.15
N ILE A 53 7.23 0.67 -3.98
CA ILE A 53 6.41 1.79 -3.50
C ILE A 53 5.03 1.26 -3.08
N ASN A 54 4.45 0.35 -3.87
CA ASN A 54 3.18 -0.28 -3.56
C ASN A 54 3.24 -1.18 -2.33
N ASP A 55 4.41 -1.74 -1.96
CA ASP A 55 4.62 -2.52 -0.73
C ASP A 55 4.12 -1.77 0.51
N ALA A 56 4.42 -0.47 0.61
CA ALA A 56 4.04 0.35 1.76
C ALA A 56 2.52 0.56 1.83
N GLY A 57 1.87 0.73 0.67
CA GLY A 57 0.42 0.85 0.57
C GLY A 57 -0.29 -0.42 1.05
N ILE A 58 0.19 -1.59 0.62
CA ILE A 58 -0.43 -2.88 0.97
C ILE A 58 -0.24 -3.21 2.45
N GLN A 59 0.92 -2.84 3.04
CA GLN A 59 1.11 -2.97 4.48
C GLN A 59 0.19 -2.05 5.28
N SER A 60 -0.04 -0.82 4.79
CA SER A 60 -1.02 0.10 5.40
C SER A 60 -2.43 -0.48 5.31
N GLU A 61 -2.84 -0.93 4.13
CA GLU A 61 -4.16 -1.50 3.89
C GLU A 61 -4.40 -2.76 4.75
N LEU A 62 -3.43 -3.67 4.81
CA LEU A 62 -3.52 -4.86 5.66
C LEU A 62 -3.74 -4.47 7.13
N LYS A 63 -3.01 -3.45 7.62
CA LYS A 63 -3.20 -2.92 8.97
C LYS A 63 -4.56 -2.27 9.15
N GLU A 64 -5.07 -1.54 8.18
CA GLU A 64 -6.41 -0.94 8.26
C GLU A 64 -7.52 -2.00 8.33
N LYS A 65 -7.38 -3.10 7.57
CA LYS A 65 -8.32 -4.25 7.67
C LYS A 65 -8.23 -4.94 9.02
N ASP A 66 -7.02 -5.07 9.54
CA ASP A 66 -6.74 -5.60 10.87
C ASP A 66 -7.42 -4.76 11.95
N ASP A 67 -7.19 -3.44 11.96
CA ASP A 67 -7.77 -2.50 12.93
C ASP A 67 -9.31 -2.51 12.90
N LEU A 68 -9.92 -2.67 11.72
CA LEU A 68 -11.37 -2.80 11.57
C LEU A 68 -11.90 -4.13 12.15
N ARG A 69 -11.24 -5.24 11.83
CA ARG A 69 -11.56 -6.56 12.41
C ARG A 69 -11.47 -6.53 13.94
N ASP A 70 -10.43 -5.90 14.45
CA ASP A 70 -10.17 -5.67 15.85
C ASP A 70 -11.29 -4.88 16.53
N THR A 71 -11.81 -3.87 15.84
CA THR A 71 -12.95 -3.06 16.27
C THR A 71 -14.22 -3.91 16.35
N ASP A 72 -14.49 -4.74 15.35
CA ASP A 72 -15.68 -5.60 15.33
C ASP A 72 -15.64 -6.67 16.43
N VAL A 73 -14.46 -7.26 16.71
CA VAL A 73 -14.28 -8.15 17.87
C VAL A 73 -14.64 -7.42 19.16
N ARG A 74 -14.06 -6.23 19.39
CA ARG A 74 -14.33 -5.43 20.60
C ARG A 74 -15.81 -5.07 20.73
N ALA A 75 -16.47 -4.73 19.63
CA ALA A 75 -17.89 -4.40 19.62
C ALA A 75 -18.76 -5.57 20.11
N ILE A 76 -18.49 -6.80 19.63
CA ILE A 76 -19.21 -8.00 20.08
C ILE A 76 -19.00 -8.22 21.58
N TYR A 77 -17.75 -8.18 22.07
CA TYR A 77 -17.46 -8.39 23.49
C TYR A 77 -18.15 -7.37 24.37
N TYR A 78 -18.06 -6.08 24.04
CA TYR A 78 -18.65 -5.03 24.85
C TYR A 78 -20.17 -5.01 24.82
N GLU A 79 -20.80 -5.34 23.68
CA GLU A 79 -22.26 -5.44 23.62
C GLU A 79 -22.75 -6.58 24.53
N VAL A 80 -22.12 -7.76 24.46
CA VAL A 80 -22.49 -8.90 25.30
C VAL A 80 -22.20 -8.63 26.78
N GLU A 81 -21.05 -8.06 27.11
CA GLU A 81 -20.68 -7.70 28.48
C GLU A 81 -21.63 -6.66 29.08
N ALA A 82 -22.02 -5.65 28.29
CA ALA A 82 -22.99 -4.64 28.71
C ALA A 82 -24.37 -5.23 29.02
N LYS A 83 -24.76 -6.32 28.32
CA LYS A 83 -26.02 -7.03 28.55
C LYS A 83 -25.95 -7.97 29.76
N CYS A 84 -24.81 -8.61 29.99
CA CYS A 84 -24.57 -9.44 31.18
C CYS A 84 -24.73 -8.65 32.49
N ASN A 85 -24.35 -7.38 32.50
CA ASN A 85 -24.34 -6.50 33.66
C ASN A 85 -25.68 -5.75 33.91
N ARG A 86 -26.78 -6.17 33.29
CA ARG A 86 -28.12 -5.57 33.49
C ARG A 86 -28.92 -6.30 34.56
N ARG A 87 -30.10 -5.77 34.90
CA ARG A 87 -31.07 -6.47 35.74
C ARG A 87 -31.50 -7.78 35.06
N GLN A 88 -31.82 -8.79 35.86
CA GLN A 88 -32.27 -10.09 35.35
C GLN A 88 -33.42 -9.92 34.36
N SER A 89 -33.23 -10.50 33.18
CA SER A 89 -34.17 -10.54 32.08
C SER A 89 -33.80 -11.70 31.16
N SER A 90 -34.69 -12.07 30.24
CA SER A 90 -34.39 -13.08 29.22
C SER A 90 -33.18 -12.68 28.34
N GLU A 91 -33.02 -11.39 28.04
CA GLU A 91 -31.85 -10.88 27.30
C GLU A 91 -30.55 -11.03 28.09
N GLN A 92 -30.60 -10.80 29.41
CA GLN A 92 -29.42 -10.94 30.27
C GLN A 92 -29.01 -12.41 30.41
N GLU A 93 -29.98 -13.33 30.53
CA GLU A 93 -29.71 -14.77 30.56
C GLU A 93 -29.14 -15.28 29.22
N ALA A 94 -29.66 -14.77 28.09
CA ALA A 94 -29.09 -15.06 26.76
C ALA A 94 -27.65 -14.52 26.63
N ALA A 95 -27.40 -13.29 27.09
CA ALA A 95 -26.08 -12.69 27.06
C ALA A 95 -25.06 -13.47 27.89
N LEU A 96 -25.44 -14.00 29.06
CA LEU A 96 -24.55 -14.84 29.87
C LEU A 96 -24.12 -16.10 29.11
N ARG A 97 -25.04 -16.77 28.40
CA ARG A 97 -24.73 -17.97 27.60
C ARG A 97 -23.81 -17.65 26.42
N VAL A 98 -24.06 -16.54 25.73
CA VAL A 98 -23.17 -16.06 24.65
C VAL A 98 -21.80 -15.67 25.22
N TYR A 99 -21.76 -15.04 26.40
CA TYR A 99 -20.51 -14.61 27.02
C TYR A 99 -19.63 -15.80 27.43
N GLU A 100 -20.23 -16.88 27.93
CA GLU A 100 -19.50 -18.13 28.22
C GLU A 100 -18.75 -18.64 27.00
N GLU A 101 -19.39 -18.58 25.82
CA GLU A 101 -18.78 -18.95 24.55
C GLU A 101 -17.63 -17.99 24.16
N LEU A 102 -17.86 -16.68 24.22
CA LEU A 102 -16.84 -15.67 23.93
C LEU A 102 -15.62 -15.80 24.86
N ASN A 103 -15.82 -16.07 26.14
CA ASN A 103 -14.74 -16.13 27.13
C ASN A 103 -13.74 -17.26 26.88
N ARG A 104 -14.10 -18.29 26.09
CA ARG A 104 -13.14 -19.34 25.66
C ARG A 104 -12.03 -18.79 24.77
N TYR A 105 -12.31 -17.69 24.07
CA TYR A 105 -11.38 -17.01 23.17
C TYR A 105 -10.68 -15.84 23.85
N GLY A 106 -11.46 -15.02 24.57
CA GLY A 106 -11.03 -13.79 25.25
C GLY A 106 -10.82 -12.62 24.30
N ILE A 107 -11.13 -11.39 24.73
CA ILE A 107 -10.97 -10.18 23.90
C ILE A 107 -9.51 -9.93 23.45
N GLN A 108 -8.55 -10.50 24.20
CA GLN A 108 -7.12 -10.49 23.91
C GLN A 108 -6.74 -11.23 22.63
N ILE A 109 -7.68 -11.89 21.93
CA ILE A 109 -7.41 -12.37 20.57
C ILE A 109 -6.97 -11.24 19.63
N THR A 110 -7.42 -10.01 19.88
CA THR A 110 -7.02 -8.79 19.13
C THR A 110 -5.54 -8.44 19.30
N ASP A 111 -4.87 -8.93 20.35
CA ASP A 111 -3.44 -8.71 20.57
C ASP A 111 -2.56 -9.82 19.96
N ALA A 112 -3.18 -10.85 19.36
CA ALA A 112 -2.46 -11.98 18.80
C ALA A 112 -1.79 -11.62 17.46
N ASN A 113 -0.85 -12.45 17.02
CA ASN A 113 -0.38 -12.32 15.64
C ASN A 113 -1.50 -12.72 14.67
N TYR A 114 -1.46 -12.16 13.45
CA TYR A 114 -2.46 -12.33 12.40
C TYR A 114 -2.90 -13.78 12.17
N THR A 115 -1.96 -14.72 12.16
CA THR A 115 -2.29 -16.14 11.95
C THR A 115 -3.12 -16.68 13.10
N LEU A 116 -2.65 -16.47 14.34
CA LEU A 116 -3.34 -16.95 15.53
C LEU A 116 -4.70 -16.26 15.71
N GLU A 117 -4.76 -14.94 15.49
CA GLU A 117 -6.00 -14.18 15.57
C GLU A 117 -7.03 -14.68 14.57
N SER A 118 -6.68 -14.77 13.28
CA SER A 118 -7.61 -15.28 12.26
C SER A 118 -8.06 -16.71 12.54
N THR A 119 -7.20 -17.57 13.08
CA THR A 119 -7.61 -18.92 13.50
C THR A 119 -8.65 -18.85 14.63
N LYS A 120 -8.40 -18.04 15.65
CA LYS A 120 -9.31 -17.91 16.80
C LYS A 120 -10.62 -17.22 16.42
N ILE A 121 -10.61 -16.18 15.59
CA ILE A 121 -11.82 -15.50 15.12
C ILE A 121 -12.69 -16.45 14.31
N ARG A 122 -12.12 -17.25 13.40
CA ARG A 122 -12.91 -18.22 12.63
C ARG A 122 -13.52 -19.30 13.52
N ALA A 123 -12.78 -19.78 14.52
CA ALA A 123 -13.29 -20.73 15.50
C ALA A 123 -14.42 -20.10 16.33
N MET A 124 -14.23 -18.88 16.84
CA MET A 124 -15.24 -18.12 17.58
C MET A 124 -16.52 -17.90 16.76
N LEU A 125 -16.39 -17.47 15.49
CA LEU A 125 -17.53 -17.30 14.59
C LEU A 125 -18.25 -18.64 14.30
N SER A 126 -17.51 -19.74 14.24
CA SER A 126 -18.10 -21.08 14.09
C SER A 126 -18.92 -21.46 15.31
N ASP A 127 -18.40 -21.21 16.51
CA ASP A 127 -19.08 -21.55 17.75
C ASP A 127 -20.28 -20.64 18.02
N LEU A 128 -20.20 -19.35 17.69
CA LEU A 128 -21.34 -18.43 17.73
C LEU A 128 -22.46 -18.84 16.76
N LYS A 129 -22.18 -19.65 15.74
CA LYS A 129 -23.21 -20.20 14.84
C LYS A 129 -23.79 -21.52 15.30
N ALA A 130 -23.36 -22.04 16.45
CA ALA A 130 -23.87 -23.30 16.95
C ALA A 130 -25.40 -23.21 17.17
N PRO A 131 -26.18 -24.24 16.80
CA PRO A 131 -27.65 -24.20 16.82
C PRO A 131 -28.24 -23.76 18.17
N GLU A 132 -27.58 -24.10 19.27
CA GLU A 132 -27.96 -23.77 20.63
C GLU A 132 -27.88 -22.27 20.95
N LEU A 133 -27.03 -21.50 20.26
CA LEU A 133 -26.85 -20.06 20.49
C LEU A 133 -27.68 -19.18 19.56
N VAL A 134 -28.29 -19.75 18.51
CA VAL A 134 -29.04 -18.97 17.48
C VAL A 134 -30.16 -18.14 18.09
N THR A 135 -30.95 -18.73 19.00
CA THR A 135 -32.04 -18.02 19.69
C THR A 135 -31.51 -16.94 20.61
N ASP A 136 -30.43 -17.21 21.34
CA ASP A 136 -29.82 -16.26 22.27
C ASP A 136 -29.25 -15.05 21.54
N ILE A 137 -28.48 -15.28 20.47
CA ILE A 137 -27.92 -14.23 19.62
C ILE A 137 -29.01 -13.38 18.99
N SER A 138 -30.08 -14.01 18.49
CA SER A 138 -31.21 -13.29 17.89
C SER A 138 -32.00 -12.44 18.90
N SER A 139 -31.91 -12.79 20.19
CA SER A 139 -32.60 -12.07 21.27
C SER A 139 -31.85 -10.83 21.77
N ILE A 140 -30.55 -10.72 21.47
CA ILE A 140 -29.71 -9.59 21.85
C ILE A 140 -29.72 -8.58 20.70
N PRO A 141 -30.26 -7.36 20.89
CA PRO A 141 -30.21 -6.32 19.87
C PRO A 141 -28.81 -6.10 19.32
N ASP A 142 -28.71 -5.82 18.02
CA ASP A 142 -27.47 -5.50 17.29
C ASP A 142 -26.44 -6.63 17.17
N LEU A 143 -26.44 -7.62 18.06
CA LEU A 143 -25.46 -8.72 18.05
C LEU A 143 -25.42 -9.52 16.73
N PRO A 144 -26.54 -9.87 16.07
CA PRO A 144 -26.49 -10.52 14.76
C PRO A 144 -25.76 -9.67 13.71
N ALA A 145 -25.97 -8.36 13.71
CA ALA A 145 -25.32 -7.45 12.78
C ALA A 145 -23.82 -7.31 13.08
N LEU A 146 -23.45 -7.24 14.36
CA LEU A 146 -22.04 -7.20 14.78
C LEU A 146 -21.28 -8.48 14.37
N ILE A 147 -21.92 -9.66 14.49
CA ILE A 147 -21.34 -10.92 14.03
C ILE A 147 -21.15 -10.89 12.50
N THR A 148 -22.14 -10.42 11.74
CA THR A 148 -22.00 -10.26 10.28
C THR A 148 -20.90 -9.28 9.89
N ASN A 149 -20.72 -8.18 10.63
CA ASN A 149 -19.61 -7.24 10.38
C ASN A 149 -18.26 -7.94 10.59
N LEU A 150 -18.10 -8.68 11.69
CA LEU A 150 -16.87 -9.42 11.96
C LEU A 150 -16.55 -10.45 10.87
N GLU A 151 -17.55 -11.15 10.34
CA GLU A 151 -17.37 -12.06 9.19
C GLU A 151 -16.83 -11.34 7.96
N GLN A 152 -17.39 -10.18 7.65
CA GLN A 152 -16.96 -9.36 6.51
C GLN A 152 -15.54 -8.83 6.72
N SER A 153 -15.23 -8.32 7.90
CA SER A 153 -13.89 -7.82 8.25
C SER A 153 -12.85 -8.92 8.26
N GLN A 154 -13.17 -10.12 8.77
CA GLN A 154 -12.29 -11.28 8.70
C GLN A 154 -12.04 -11.73 7.25
N GLY A 155 -13.08 -11.74 6.40
CA GLY A 155 -12.94 -12.05 4.98
C GLY A 155 -12.05 -11.02 4.25
N ALA A 156 -12.31 -9.72 4.47
CA ALA A 156 -11.52 -8.64 3.87
C ALA A 156 -10.05 -8.67 4.32
N PHE A 157 -9.80 -9.03 5.57
CA PHE A 157 -8.45 -9.24 6.07
C PHE A 157 -7.76 -10.42 5.35
N ASP A 158 -8.46 -11.54 5.19
CA ASP A 158 -7.89 -12.74 4.55
C ASP A 158 -7.49 -12.49 3.09
N ASP A 159 -8.30 -11.73 2.36
CA ASP A 159 -8.00 -11.32 0.99
C ASP A 159 -6.73 -10.44 0.96
N SER A 160 -6.67 -9.41 1.81
CA SER A 160 -5.53 -8.50 1.90
C SER A 160 -4.23 -9.21 2.33
N ASN A 161 -4.34 -10.12 3.31
CA ASN A 161 -3.20 -10.89 3.80
C ASN A 161 -2.66 -11.86 2.73
N SER A 162 -3.56 -12.45 1.93
CA SER A 162 -3.18 -13.31 0.80
C SER A 162 -2.40 -12.54 -0.26
N GLU A 163 -2.90 -11.36 -0.65
CA GLU A 163 -2.19 -10.46 -1.58
C GLU A 163 -0.81 -10.04 -1.05
N TRP A 164 -0.74 -9.71 0.25
CA TRP A 164 0.52 -9.38 0.89
C TRP A 164 1.51 -10.55 0.87
N LEU A 165 1.07 -11.77 1.17
CA LEU A 165 1.92 -12.97 1.16
C LEU A 165 2.45 -13.32 -0.23
N ASP A 166 1.61 -13.21 -1.26
CA ASP A 166 2.01 -13.45 -2.65
C ASP A 166 3.10 -12.49 -3.08
N LYS A 167 2.92 -11.20 -2.78
CA LYS A 167 3.93 -10.19 -3.09
C LYS A 167 5.17 -10.35 -2.21
N LYS A 168 5.05 -10.74 -0.94
CA LYS A 168 6.18 -11.05 -0.04
C LYS A 168 7.06 -12.18 -0.57
N ARG A 169 6.49 -13.20 -1.20
CA ARG A 169 7.23 -14.33 -1.78
C ARG A 169 8.21 -13.90 -2.88
N VAL A 170 7.83 -12.91 -3.69
CA VAL A 170 8.67 -12.31 -4.74
C VAL A 170 9.80 -11.42 -4.17
N ARG A 171 9.67 -10.96 -2.92
CA ARG A 171 10.44 -9.82 -2.36
C ARG A 171 11.71 -10.16 -1.57
N LYS A 172 11.95 -11.41 -1.14
CA LYS A 172 13.03 -11.72 -0.16
C LYS A 172 14.47 -11.53 -0.68
N SER A 173 14.66 -11.16 -1.94
CA SER A 173 15.97 -10.93 -2.57
C SER A 173 16.17 -9.53 -3.20
N SER A 174 15.23 -8.59 -3.07
CA SER A 174 15.26 -7.32 -3.81
C SER A 174 15.72 -6.09 -2.99
N LYS A 175 16.35 -5.12 -3.68
CA LYS A 175 16.87 -3.87 -3.11
C LYS A 175 15.74 -2.96 -2.57
N SER A 176 16.07 -2.03 -1.67
CA SER A 176 15.10 -1.04 -1.17
C SER A 176 14.66 -0.04 -2.26
N ALA A 177 13.49 0.56 -2.11
CA ALA A 177 12.96 1.58 -3.03
C ALA A 177 13.96 2.71 -3.28
N SER A 178 14.61 3.24 -2.22
CA SER A 178 15.59 4.32 -2.37
C SER A 178 16.81 3.90 -3.20
N LYS A 179 17.30 2.66 -3.02
CA LYS A 179 18.43 2.14 -3.82
C LYS A 179 18.02 1.94 -5.28
N LEU A 180 16.81 1.41 -5.53
CA LEU A 180 16.28 1.26 -6.87
C LEU A 180 16.08 2.62 -7.56
N ALA A 181 15.57 3.63 -6.86
CA ALA A 181 15.44 4.98 -7.39
C ALA A 181 16.79 5.61 -7.77
N ILE A 182 17.85 5.38 -6.99
CA ILE A 182 19.21 5.81 -7.35
C ILE A 182 19.68 5.11 -8.63
N GLU A 183 19.43 3.81 -8.76
CA GLU A 183 19.78 3.04 -9.96
C GLU A 183 19.04 3.53 -11.20
N CYS A 184 17.73 3.77 -11.11
CA CYS A 184 16.94 4.34 -12.20
C CYS A 184 17.45 5.72 -12.62
N LYS A 185 17.72 6.62 -11.65
CA LYS A 185 18.31 7.94 -11.93
C LYS A 185 19.66 7.82 -12.61
N SER A 186 20.51 6.88 -12.19
CA SER A 186 21.81 6.65 -12.81
C SER A 186 21.67 6.22 -14.27
N ILE A 187 20.74 5.31 -14.58
CA ILE A 187 20.50 4.86 -15.96
C ILE A 187 20.07 6.06 -16.82
N VAL A 188 19.09 6.84 -16.37
CA VAL A 188 18.64 8.02 -17.13
C VAL A 188 19.76 9.05 -17.28
N ASN A 189 20.40 9.46 -16.19
CA ASN A 189 21.32 10.59 -16.18
C ASN A 189 22.69 10.29 -16.80
N ASN A 190 23.17 9.05 -16.69
CA ASN A 190 24.52 8.68 -17.09
C ASN A 190 24.56 7.82 -18.36
N GLU A 191 23.52 7.03 -18.64
CA GLU A 191 23.49 6.13 -19.81
C GLU A 191 22.62 6.70 -20.94
N LEU A 192 21.45 7.29 -20.63
CA LEU A 192 20.52 7.81 -21.65
C LEU A 192 20.80 9.25 -22.06
N VAL A 193 20.87 10.21 -21.11
CA VAL A 193 20.95 11.64 -21.42
C VAL A 193 22.11 11.96 -22.38
N GLY A 194 23.32 11.48 -22.06
CA GLY A 194 24.50 11.73 -22.89
C GLY A 194 24.41 11.08 -24.27
N TYR A 195 23.84 9.87 -24.36
CA TYR A 195 23.68 9.17 -25.63
C TYR A 195 22.66 9.86 -26.53
N ILE A 196 21.48 10.17 -26.01
CA ILE A 196 20.40 10.82 -26.77
C ILE A 196 20.83 12.22 -27.24
N GLU A 197 21.55 12.97 -26.41
CA GLU A 197 22.09 14.28 -26.79
C GLU A 197 23.09 14.17 -27.95
N ALA A 198 24.03 13.22 -27.89
CA ALA A 198 24.99 12.99 -28.97
C ALA A 198 24.30 12.52 -30.26
N MET A 199 23.36 11.58 -30.18
CA MET A 199 22.66 11.04 -31.34
C MET A 199 21.68 12.05 -31.96
N SER A 200 21.06 12.92 -31.15
CA SER A 200 20.25 14.02 -31.65
C SER A 200 21.08 15.06 -32.42
N ALA A 201 22.37 15.23 -32.10
CA ALA A 201 23.26 16.10 -32.86
C ALA A 201 23.77 15.43 -34.14
N ALA A 202 24.09 14.13 -34.07
CA ALA A 202 24.63 13.37 -35.19
C ALA A 202 23.57 12.96 -36.24
N ASN A 203 22.36 12.64 -35.80
CA ASN A 203 21.24 12.26 -36.67
C ASN A 203 19.93 12.88 -36.15
N PRO A 204 19.70 14.18 -36.38
CA PRO A 204 18.54 14.89 -35.88
C PRO A 204 17.22 14.31 -36.38
N GLU A 205 17.15 13.86 -37.63
CA GLU A 205 15.92 13.30 -38.23
C GLU A 205 15.39 12.10 -37.45
N LYS A 206 16.29 11.27 -36.90
CA LYS A 206 15.92 10.07 -36.15
C LYS A 206 15.73 10.32 -34.66
N TYR A 207 16.54 11.17 -34.04
CA TYR A 207 16.61 11.25 -32.57
C TYR A 207 16.07 12.55 -31.96
N LYS A 208 15.88 13.62 -32.74
CA LYS A 208 15.55 14.94 -32.20
C LYS A 208 14.20 14.97 -31.50
N ASP A 209 13.16 14.40 -32.12
CA ASP A 209 11.82 14.40 -31.52
C ASP A 209 11.77 13.61 -30.20
N PHE A 210 12.49 12.47 -30.14
CA PHE A 210 12.65 11.71 -28.90
C PHE A 210 13.39 12.52 -27.84
N ALA A 211 14.49 13.17 -28.22
CA ALA A 211 15.29 14.00 -27.33
C ALA A 211 14.50 15.16 -26.72
N ASP A 212 13.75 15.89 -27.55
CA ASP A 212 12.94 17.03 -27.14
C ASP A 212 11.79 16.60 -26.18
N LYS A 213 11.18 15.44 -26.44
CA LYS A 213 10.16 14.85 -25.54
C LYS A 213 10.73 14.35 -24.22
N MET A 214 11.90 13.71 -24.25
CA MET A 214 12.60 13.28 -23.03
C MET A 214 13.03 14.47 -22.18
N GLU A 215 13.53 15.55 -22.80
CA GLU A 215 13.87 16.81 -22.13
C GLU A 215 12.65 17.42 -21.42
N THR A 216 11.49 17.38 -22.08
CA THR A 216 10.23 17.88 -21.51
C THR A 216 9.84 17.09 -20.26
N ILE A 217 9.84 15.75 -20.34
CA ILE A 217 9.54 14.88 -19.19
C ILE A 217 10.47 15.18 -18.00
N ILE A 218 11.77 15.31 -18.24
CA ILE A 218 12.75 15.59 -17.18
C ILE A 218 12.55 17.00 -16.61
N THR A 219 12.25 17.98 -17.46
CA THR A 219 11.99 19.35 -17.03
C THR A 219 10.77 19.43 -16.12
N ASP A 220 9.65 18.83 -16.53
CA ASP A 220 8.40 18.87 -15.78
C ASP A 220 8.57 18.26 -14.38
N ILE A 221 9.29 17.15 -14.29
CA ILE A 221 9.58 16.50 -12.99
C ILE A 221 10.50 17.37 -12.14
N ASN A 222 11.55 17.95 -12.72
CA ASN A 222 12.45 18.84 -11.98
C ASN A 222 11.72 20.08 -11.44
N ASP A 223 10.78 20.62 -12.20
CA ASP A 223 9.94 21.75 -11.79
C ASP A 223 9.02 21.35 -10.64
N LYS A 224 8.36 20.18 -10.71
CA LYS A 224 7.60 19.62 -9.57
C LYS A 224 8.44 19.47 -8.30
N VAL A 225 9.68 18.96 -8.42
CA VAL A 225 10.59 18.80 -7.29
C VAL A 225 10.93 20.15 -6.66
N ARG A 226 11.23 21.15 -7.49
CA ARG A 226 11.51 22.52 -7.04
C ARG A 226 10.32 23.09 -6.27
N ASP A 227 9.13 22.96 -6.83
CA ASP A 227 7.91 23.53 -6.26
C ASP A 227 7.57 22.85 -4.92
N ARG A 228 7.74 21.52 -4.82
CA ARG A 228 7.61 20.77 -3.56
C ARG A 228 8.59 21.27 -2.50
N ILE A 229 9.87 21.45 -2.85
CA ILE A 229 10.90 21.93 -1.91
C ILE A 229 10.58 23.36 -1.45
N ALA A 230 10.12 24.22 -2.36
CA ALA A 230 9.71 25.59 -2.02
C ALA A 230 8.49 25.60 -1.08
N ALA A 231 7.49 24.73 -1.33
CA ALA A 231 6.33 24.59 -0.45
C ALA A 231 6.73 24.13 0.96
N PHE A 232 7.64 23.16 1.06
CA PHE A 232 8.14 22.69 2.36
C PHE A 232 8.85 23.78 3.15
N LYS A 233 9.70 24.58 2.48
CA LYS A 233 10.39 25.72 3.12
C LYS A 233 9.40 26.77 3.65
N ARG A 234 8.43 27.18 2.82
CA ARG A 234 7.40 28.15 3.23
C ARG A 234 6.61 27.67 4.44
N LYS A 235 6.20 26.39 4.45
CA LYS A 235 5.47 25.81 5.58
C LYS A 235 6.29 25.88 6.88
N LYS A 236 7.57 25.54 6.80
CA LYS A 236 8.47 25.58 7.95
C LYS A 236 8.67 27.01 8.48
N GLU A 237 8.83 27.99 7.60
CA GLU A 237 8.95 29.41 7.98
C GLU A 237 7.67 29.91 8.67
N THR A 238 6.49 29.52 8.18
CA THR A 238 5.21 29.87 8.82
C THR A 238 5.01 29.21 10.20
N GLU A 239 5.48 27.98 10.38
CA GLU A 239 5.44 27.28 11.67
C GLU A 239 6.40 27.94 12.69
N GLU A 240 7.62 28.29 12.26
CA GLU A 240 8.59 29.00 13.11
C GLU A 240 8.12 30.42 13.49
N GLU A 241 7.42 31.13 12.60
CA GLU A 241 6.80 32.43 12.91
C GLU A 241 5.58 32.33 13.83
N ALA A 242 4.85 31.20 13.82
CA ALA A 242 3.69 30.99 14.69
C ALA A 242 4.07 30.56 16.12
N GLU A 243 5.28 30.02 16.31
CA GLU A 243 5.83 29.61 17.61
C GLU A 243 6.66 30.72 18.30
N ALA A 244 6.90 31.85 17.63
CA ALA A 244 7.66 33.00 18.13
C ALA A 244 6.76 34.12 18.68
#